data_AF-A0A842WDL4-F1
#
_entry.id   AF-A0A842WDL4-F1
#
_cell.length_a   1.000
_cell.length_b   1.000
_cell.length_c   1.000
_cell.angle_alpha   90.00
_cell.angle_beta   90.00
_cell.angle_gamma   90.00
#
_symmetry.space_group_name_H-M   'P 1'
#
loop_
_entity.id
_entity.type
_entity.pdbx_description
1 polymer ?
#
loop_
_entity_poly.entity_id
_entity_poly.type
_entity_poly.pdbx_seq_one_letter_code
_entity_poly.pdbx_strand_id
1 'polypeptide(L)'
;MESRYLRAFSVLALFILHSGCTQPDTEPEPVTTTHSTSTTTPTTSSTSTSSSTLLSTSTTLAPTTSTLPFRFECSVNRDCGEITEALICYMGDVYVNRIIPTCQSPNTPYAKCVNTTKLSMSPVEKCGGNRCQAGRCINQ
;
A
#
# COMPACT_ATOMS: atom_id res chain seq x y z
N MET A 1 -48.41 44.89 -10.34
CA MET A 1 -48.43 44.91 -11.81
C MET A 1 -47.87 46.26 -12.26
N GLU A 2 -47.14 46.27 -13.38
CA GLU A 2 -46.33 47.37 -13.99
C GLU A 2 -44.91 47.56 -13.39
N SER A 3 -43.83 47.15 -14.09
CA SER A 3 -43.14 47.78 -15.25
C SER A 3 -42.61 49.19 -14.90
N ARG A 4 -41.34 49.59 -15.11
CA ARG A 4 -40.27 49.17 -16.03
C ARG A 4 -39.06 50.12 -15.83
N TYR A 5 -37.91 49.80 -16.46
CA TYR A 5 -36.76 50.68 -16.81
C TYR A 5 -35.72 51.02 -15.72
N LEU A 6 -34.41 51.14 -15.96
CA LEU A 6 -33.40 50.65 -16.93
C LEU A 6 -32.07 51.36 -16.56
N ARG A 7 -30.93 50.86 -17.07
CA ARG A 7 -29.54 51.43 -17.15
C ARG A 7 -28.58 50.83 -16.10
N ALA A 8 -27.64 49.93 -16.43
CA ALA A 8 -26.64 49.86 -17.51
C ALA A 8 -25.52 50.92 -17.41
N PHE A 9 -24.39 50.51 -16.81
CA PHE A 9 -23.00 50.96 -17.01
C PHE A 9 -22.16 49.75 -16.54
N SER A 10 -21.43 48.93 -17.31
CA SER A 10 -20.59 49.09 -18.51
C SER A 10 -19.41 50.05 -18.32
N VAL A 11 -18.30 49.54 -17.75
CA VAL A 11 -16.87 49.83 -18.01
C VAL A 11 -16.11 48.68 -17.31
N LEU A 12 -15.46 47.68 -17.91
CA LEU A 12 -14.39 47.59 -18.92
C LEU A 12 -13.09 48.30 -18.55
N ALA A 13 -12.19 47.63 -17.83
CA ALA A 13 -10.74 47.88 -17.86
C ALA A 13 -10.01 46.60 -17.39
N LEU A 14 -9.45 45.82 -18.32
CA LEU A 14 -8.02 45.74 -18.65
C LEU A 14 -7.15 45.30 -17.47
N PHE A 15 -6.73 44.03 -17.40
CA PHE A 15 -5.43 43.54 -17.91
C PHE A 15 -4.26 44.46 -17.55
N ILE A 16 -3.31 43.96 -16.74
CA ILE A 16 -1.86 43.95 -17.06
C ILE A 16 -1.03 43.29 -15.92
N LEU A 17 -0.38 42.20 -16.32
CA LEU A 17 0.98 41.74 -16.02
C LEU A 17 1.46 41.28 -14.62
N HIS A 18 1.91 40.02 -14.66
CA HIS A 18 3.25 39.53 -14.28
C HIS A 18 3.71 39.73 -12.83
N SER A 19 3.72 38.62 -12.10
CA SER A 19 4.86 38.27 -11.26
C SER A 19 5.04 36.76 -11.33
N GLY A 20 5.83 36.33 -12.33
CA GLY A 20 6.35 34.98 -12.39
C GLY A 20 7.34 34.78 -11.25
N CYS A 21 7.07 33.80 -10.39
CA CYS A 21 8.08 33.25 -9.50
C CYS A 21 8.89 32.24 -10.32
N THR A 22 10.05 32.67 -10.77
CA THR A 22 11.12 31.83 -11.30
C THR A 22 11.89 31.14 -10.16
N GLN A 23 12.40 29.95 -10.49
CA GLN A 23 13.43 29.11 -9.84
C GLN A 23 12.93 27.95 -8.94
N PRO A 24 13.66 26.81 -8.88
CA PRO A 24 14.96 26.50 -9.51
C PRO A 24 14.96 25.30 -10.47
N ASP A 25 15.85 25.39 -11.46
CA ASP A 25 16.41 24.29 -12.22
C ASP A 25 17.23 23.39 -11.26
N THR A 26 16.82 22.14 -11.10
CA THR A 26 17.68 21.08 -10.57
C THR A 26 17.67 19.95 -11.59
N GLU A 27 18.75 19.93 -12.36
CA GLU A 27 19.24 18.86 -13.21
C GLU A 27 19.20 17.48 -12.51
N PRO A 28 18.57 16.45 -13.10
CA PRO A 28 18.85 15.08 -12.72
C PRO A 28 20.01 14.55 -13.56
N GLU A 29 21.13 14.27 -12.89
CA GLU A 29 22.25 13.49 -13.43
C GLU A 29 21.77 12.11 -13.95
N PRO A 30 22.39 11.57 -15.00
CA PRO A 30 22.13 10.20 -15.45
C PRO A 30 22.76 9.19 -14.47
N VAL A 31 21.96 8.64 -13.55
CA VAL A 31 22.41 7.51 -12.74
C VAL A 31 22.48 6.26 -13.60
N THR A 32 23.72 5.80 -13.81
CA THR A 32 24.07 4.56 -14.50
C THR A 32 23.43 3.37 -13.77
N THR A 33 22.49 2.69 -14.43
CA THR A 33 21.92 1.43 -13.93
C THR A 33 22.88 0.29 -14.23
N THR A 34 23.71 -0.07 -13.25
CA THR A 34 24.45 -1.33 -13.25
C THR A 34 23.48 -2.45 -12.86
N HIS A 35 23.00 -3.20 -13.84
CA HIS A 35 22.37 -4.51 -13.60
C HIS A 35 23.44 -5.47 -13.07
N SER A 36 23.37 -5.77 -11.77
CA SER A 36 24.03 -6.94 -11.18
C SER A 36 22.97 -7.97 -10.84
N THR A 37 22.69 -8.84 -11.81
CA THR A 37 21.96 -10.09 -11.63
C THR A 37 22.78 -10.98 -10.70
N SER A 38 22.31 -11.20 -9.47
CA SER A 38 22.86 -12.22 -8.58
C SER A 38 21.83 -13.32 -8.40
N THR A 39 21.98 -14.34 -9.22
CA THR A 39 21.31 -15.64 -9.08
C THR A 39 21.98 -16.39 -7.92
N THR A 40 21.30 -16.51 -6.78
CA THR A 40 21.70 -17.41 -5.70
C THR A 40 20.82 -18.65 -5.70
N THR A 41 21.39 -19.70 -6.27
CA THR A 41 21.00 -21.10 -6.14
C THR A 41 21.02 -21.52 -4.66
N PRO A 42 19.98 -22.18 -4.12
CA PRO A 42 20.14 -22.89 -2.86
C PRO A 42 20.86 -24.23 -3.11
N THR A 43 22.11 -24.28 -2.67
CA THR A 43 22.88 -25.52 -2.47
C THR A 43 22.35 -26.22 -1.22
N THR A 44 21.68 -27.36 -1.36
CA THR A 44 21.37 -28.24 -0.23
C THR A 44 22.27 -29.46 -0.29
N SER A 45 23.42 -29.34 0.36
CA SER A 45 24.27 -30.47 0.71
C SER A 45 23.78 -31.00 2.06
N SER A 46 23.37 -32.26 2.10
CA SER A 46 23.24 -32.98 3.37
C SER A 46 23.64 -34.43 3.17
N THR A 47 24.88 -34.71 3.56
CA THR A 47 25.40 -36.04 3.84
C THR A 47 25.92 -36.01 5.26
N SER A 48 25.39 -36.83 6.15
CA SER A 48 26.22 -37.71 6.98
C SER A 48 25.37 -38.65 7.82
N THR A 49 25.93 -39.85 7.90
CA THR A 49 25.41 -41.11 8.39
C THR A 49 25.73 -41.26 9.88
N SER A 50 24.96 -42.13 10.55
CA SER A 50 25.40 -43.13 11.54
C SER A 50 24.89 -42.96 12.98
N SER A 51 24.00 -43.90 13.33
CA SER A 51 24.08 -44.84 14.46
C SER A 51 24.34 -44.33 15.87
N SER A 52 23.45 -44.68 16.82
CA SER A 52 23.82 -45.35 18.09
C SER A 52 22.61 -45.65 19.00
N THR A 53 22.50 -46.95 19.31
CA THR A 53 22.32 -47.57 20.64
C THR A 53 21.02 -47.38 21.44
N LEU A 54 20.45 -48.55 21.77
CA LEU A 54 19.43 -48.82 22.79
C LEU A 54 19.91 -48.46 24.22
N LEU A 55 18.92 -48.25 25.09
CA LEU A 55 18.92 -48.45 26.55
C LEU A 55 19.42 -47.30 27.45
N SER A 56 18.49 -46.67 28.18
CA SER A 56 18.40 -46.79 29.64
C SER A 56 17.24 -45.96 30.20
N THR A 57 16.40 -46.65 30.97
CA THR A 57 15.29 -46.14 31.77
C THR A 57 15.82 -45.33 32.95
N SER A 58 15.39 -44.08 33.06
CA SER A 58 15.41 -43.34 34.32
C SER A 58 14.13 -42.51 34.39
N THR A 59 13.19 -42.98 35.21
CA THR A 59 11.95 -42.26 35.54
C THR A 59 12.29 -41.06 36.39
N THR A 60 12.62 -39.95 35.74
CA THR A 60 12.58 -38.63 36.38
C THR A 60 11.24 -38.04 36.03
N LEU A 61 10.34 -37.94 37.01
CA LEU A 61 9.15 -37.09 36.95
C LEU A 61 9.61 -35.64 36.82
N ALA A 62 9.99 -35.23 35.61
CA ALA A 62 10.15 -33.83 35.28
C ALA A 62 8.76 -33.19 35.29
N PRO A 63 8.56 -32.04 35.94
CA PRO A 63 7.33 -31.28 35.77
C PRO A 63 7.22 -30.96 34.28
N THR A 64 6.27 -31.59 33.60
CA THR A 64 5.86 -31.22 32.26
C THR A 64 5.13 -29.88 32.35
N THR A 65 5.88 -28.80 32.54
CA THR A 65 5.49 -27.52 31.95
C THR A 65 5.55 -27.71 30.45
N SER A 66 4.48 -28.31 29.91
CA SER A 66 4.17 -28.30 28.49
C SER A 66 3.84 -26.85 28.13
N THR A 67 4.88 -26.03 28.04
CA THR A 67 4.82 -24.76 27.35
C THR A 67 4.78 -25.12 25.87
N LEU A 68 3.61 -25.56 25.40
CA LEU A 68 3.31 -25.48 23.97
C LEU A 68 3.62 -24.03 23.59
N PRO A 69 4.51 -23.78 22.61
CA PRO A 69 4.75 -22.42 22.17
C PRO A 69 3.40 -21.89 21.68
N PHE A 70 2.83 -20.92 22.41
CA PHE A 70 1.64 -20.21 21.97
C PHE A 70 1.99 -19.58 20.63
N ARG A 71 1.60 -20.24 19.53
CA ARG A 71 1.69 -19.67 18.20
C ARG A 71 0.46 -18.83 17.98
N PHE A 72 0.66 -17.51 17.98
CA PHE A 72 -0.32 -16.55 17.51
C PHE A 72 -0.02 -16.19 16.05
N GLU A 73 -1.07 -15.92 15.26
CA GLU A 73 -0.97 -15.63 13.83
C GLU A 73 -0.17 -14.36 13.54
N CYS A 74 -0.32 -13.34 14.38
CA CYS A 74 0.37 -12.06 14.27
C CYS A 74 0.60 -11.41 15.65
N SER A 75 1.66 -10.61 15.74
CA SER A 75 1.99 -9.78 16.91
C SER A 75 1.94 -8.29 16.58
N VAL A 76 2.23 -7.93 15.34
CA VAL A 76 2.19 -6.57 14.82
C VAL A 76 1.57 -6.57 13.43
N ASN A 77 1.13 -5.39 12.97
CA ASN A 77 0.48 -5.27 11.65
C ASN A 77 1.38 -5.74 10.49
N ARG A 78 2.69 -5.57 10.62
CA ARG A 78 3.67 -5.97 9.59
C ARG A 78 3.70 -7.49 9.39
N ASP A 79 3.30 -8.28 10.40
CA ASP A 79 3.21 -9.74 10.27
C ASP A 79 2.08 -10.17 9.32
N CYS A 80 1.10 -9.29 9.09
CA CYS A 80 -0.04 -9.53 8.21
C CYS A 80 0.21 -9.15 6.75
N GLY A 81 1.42 -8.71 6.42
CA GLY A 81 1.83 -8.29 5.08
C GLY A 81 1.98 -6.78 4.91
N GLU A 82 2.18 -6.37 3.67
CA GLU A 82 2.42 -4.98 3.30
C GLU A 82 1.14 -4.26 2.87
N ILE A 83 1.14 -2.93 3.01
CA ILE A 83 0.07 -2.09 2.47
C ILE A 83 0.12 -2.17 0.95
N THR A 84 -1.01 -2.47 0.33
CA THR A 84 -1.13 -2.51 -1.13
C THR A 84 -2.07 -1.41 -1.63
N GLU A 85 -1.80 -0.90 -2.83
CA GLU A 85 -2.58 0.15 -3.47
C GLU A 85 -2.93 -0.26 -4.91
N ALA A 86 -4.14 0.06 -5.33
CA ALA A 86 -4.61 -0.16 -6.68
C ALA A 86 -5.42 1.05 -7.17
N LEU A 87 -5.26 1.39 -8.44
CA LEU A 87 -6.14 2.37 -9.10
C LEU A 87 -7.45 1.69 -9.48
N ILE A 88 -8.56 2.28 -9.07
CA ILE A 88 -9.91 1.78 -9.40
C ILE A 88 -10.75 2.88 -10.02
N CYS A 89 -11.78 2.48 -10.74
CA CYS A 89 -12.81 3.39 -11.21
C CYS A 89 -13.93 3.49 -10.19
N TYR A 90 -14.21 4.70 -9.70
CA TYR A 90 -15.32 4.97 -8.79
C TYR A 90 -16.00 6.28 -9.21
N MET A 91 -17.33 6.26 -9.33
CA MET A 91 -18.13 7.42 -9.76
C MET A 91 -17.65 8.07 -11.08
N GLY A 92 -17.06 7.29 -11.99
CA GLY A 92 -16.59 7.77 -13.29
C GLY A 92 -15.18 8.37 -13.30
N ASP A 93 -14.53 8.50 -12.14
CA ASP A 93 -13.16 9.00 -11.99
C ASP A 93 -12.22 7.90 -11.47
N VAL A 94 -10.91 8.16 -11.47
CA VAL A 94 -9.89 7.25 -10.94
C VAL A 94 -9.60 7.58 -9.48
N TYR A 95 -9.65 6.58 -8.62
CA TYR A 95 -9.35 6.68 -7.19
C TYR A 95 -8.26 5.68 -6.79
N VAL A 96 -7.55 5.98 -5.71
CA VAL A 96 -6.64 5.02 -5.08
C VAL A 96 -7.42 4.20 -4.06
N ASN A 97 -7.39 2.89 -4.23
CA ASN A 97 -7.90 1.93 -3.27
C ASN A 97 -6.73 1.34 -2.49
N ARG A 98 -6.65 1.62 -1.19
CA ARG A 98 -5.60 1.12 -0.30
C ARG A 98 -6.12 -0.03 0.55
N ILE A 99 -5.41 -1.14 0.56
CA ILE A 99 -5.66 -2.27 1.47
C ILE A 99 -4.62 -2.21 2.58
N ILE A 100 -5.10 -2.09 3.81
CA ILE A 100 -4.28 -1.97 5.01
C ILE A 100 -4.43 -3.26 5.83
N PRO A 101 -3.43 -4.15 5.83
CA PRO A 101 -3.43 -5.31 6.70
C PRO A 101 -3.19 -4.88 8.15
N THR A 102 -3.98 -5.43 9.08
CA THR A 102 -3.94 -5.09 10.50
C THR A 102 -4.02 -6.37 11.32
N CYS A 103 -3.20 -6.45 12.37
CA CYS A 103 -3.30 -7.53 13.35
C CYS A 103 -4.36 -7.17 14.40
N GLN A 104 -5.44 -7.96 14.48
CA GLN A 104 -6.40 -7.86 15.57
C GLN A 104 -5.97 -8.73 16.74
N SER A 105 -6.17 -8.22 17.97
CA SER A 105 -5.83 -8.92 19.22
C SER A 105 -4.37 -9.41 19.27
N PRO A 106 -3.38 -8.53 19.04
CA PRO A 106 -1.97 -8.91 18.97
C PRO A 106 -1.48 -9.59 20.24
N ASN A 107 -0.56 -10.54 20.10
CA ASN A 107 0.05 -11.30 21.22
C ASN A 107 -0.96 -12.14 22.03
N THR A 108 -2.14 -12.42 21.47
CA THR A 108 -3.13 -13.31 22.09
C THR A 108 -3.31 -14.57 21.25
N PRO A 109 -3.79 -15.68 21.83
CA PRO A 109 -4.14 -16.88 21.07
C PRO A 109 -5.20 -16.66 19.97
N TYR A 110 -5.90 -15.52 20.00
CA TYR A 110 -6.93 -15.13 19.06
C TYR A 110 -6.46 -14.08 18.05
N ALA A 111 -5.13 -13.84 17.99
CA ALA A 111 -4.56 -12.93 17.03
C ALA A 111 -4.90 -13.38 15.60
N LYS A 112 -5.32 -12.42 14.76
CA LYS A 112 -5.67 -12.70 13.36
C LYS A 112 -5.39 -11.49 12.48
N CYS A 113 -5.04 -11.75 11.23
CA CYS A 113 -4.87 -10.71 10.24
C CYS A 113 -6.21 -10.32 9.60
N VAL A 114 -6.49 -9.02 9.55
CA VAL A 114 -7.66 -8.46 8.87
C VAL A 114 -7.25 -7.39 7.88
N ASN A 115 -7.96 -7.29 6.78
CA ASN A 115 -7.74 -6.27 5.77
C ASN A 115 -8.81 -5.20 5.88
N THR A 116 -8.38 -3.94 5.98
CA THR A 116 -9.28 -2.79 5.85
C THR A 116 -9.03 -2.10 4.52
N THR A 117 -10.09 -1.90 3.74
CA THR A 117 -10.03 -1.19 2.47
C THR A 117 -10.39 0.28 2.68
N LYS A 118 -9.55 1.20 2.19
CA LYS A 118 -9.78 2.64 2.23
C LYS A 118 -9.65 3.23 0.83
N LEU A 119 -10.71 3.89 0.37
CA LEU A 119 -10.68 4.68 -0.84
C LEU A 119 -10.12 6.07 -0.54
N SER A 120 -9.37 6.66 -1.47
CA SER A 120 -8.93 8.05 -1.38
C SER A 120 -10.13 9.00 -1.28
N MET A 121 -10.00 10.09 -0.51
CA MET A 121 -11.08 11.08 -0.34
C MET A 121 -11.38 11.87 -1.62
N SER A 122 -10.38 12.00 -2.48
CA SER A 122 -10.48 12.69 -3.76
C SER A 122 -10.00 11.77 -4.88
N PRO A 123 -10.51 11.96 -6.11
CA PRO A 123 -9.99 11.25 -7.27
C PRO A 123 -8.54 11.67 -7.52
N VAL A 124 -7.71 10.72 -7.93
CA VAL A 124 -6.36 11.00 -8.43
C VAL A 124 -6.38 11.51 -9.86
N GLU A 125 -7.40 11.14 -10.64
CA GLU A 125 -7.62 11.64 -12.00
C GLU A 125 -9.12 11.78 -12.23
N LYS A 126 -9.55 12.97 -12.68
CA LYS A 126 -10.94 13.21 -13.09
C LYS A 126 -11.08 12.95 -14.57
N CYS A 127 -12.02 12.09 -14.96
CA CYS A 127 -12.20 11.76 -16.37
C CYS A 127 -12.99 12.82 -17.14
N GLY A 128 -13.75 13.70 -16.45
CA GLY A 128 -14.22 14.96 -17.03
C GLY A 128 -15.05 14.83 -18.31
N GLY A 129 -15.81 13.75 -18.47
CA GLY A 129 -16.58 13.43 -19.69
C GLY A 129 -16.06 12.20 -20.43
N ASN A 130 -14.81 11.81 -20.18
CA ASN A 130 -14.27 10.52 -20.58
C ASN A 130 -14.77 9.39 -19.67
N ARG A 131 -14.64 8.14 -20.12
CA ARG A 131 -15.02 6.98 -19.33
C ARG A 131 -13.83 6.52 -18.48
N CYS A 132 -14.05 6.18 -17.21
CA CYS A 132 -13.05 5.42 -16.45
C CYS A 132 -13.18 3.92 -16.76
N GLN A 133 -12.06 3.27 -17.10
CA GLN A 133 -11.96 1.82 -17.24
C GLN A 133 -10.62 1.30 -16.70
N ALA A 134 -10.68 0.22 -15.91
CA ALA A 134 -9.49 -0.44 -15.34
C ALA A 134 -8.51 0.51 -14.61
N GLY A 135 -9.05 1.49 -13.87
CA GLY A 135 -8.26 2.45 -13.11
C GLY A 135 -7.60 3.54 -13.96
N ARG A 136 -8.12 3.82 -15.16
CA ARG A 136 -7.62 4.86 -16.07
C ARG A 136 -8.77 5.56 -16.78
N CYS A 137 -8.59 6.84 -17.11
CA CYS A 137 -9.50 7.54 -18.01
C CYS A 137 -9.21 7.15 -19.47
N ILE A 138 -10.24 6.81 -20.23
CA ILE A 138 -10.17 6.49 -21.65
C ILE A 138 -11.00 7.50 -22.45
N ASN A 139 -10.37 8.13 -23.45
CA ASN A 139 -11.07 8.98 -24.40
C ASN A 139 -12.00 8.12 -25.27
N GLN A 140 -13.24 8.58 -25.44
CA GLN A 140 -14.20 7.97 -26.36
C GLN A 140 -14.30 8.76 -27.65
#